data_AF-A0A3D3YVG2-F1
#
_entry.id   AF-A0A3D3YVG2-F1
#
_cell.length_a   1.000
_cell.length_b   1.000
_cell.length_c   1.000
_cell.angle_alpha   90.00
_cell.angle_beta   90.00
_cell.angle_gamma   90.00
#
_symmetry.space_group_name_H-M   'P 1'
#
loop_
_entity.id
_entity.type
_entity.pdbx_description
1 polymer ?
#
loop_
_entity_poly.entity_id
_entity_poly.type
_entity_poly.pdbx_seq_one_letter_code
_entity_poly.pdbx_strand_id
1 'polypeptide(L)'
;MSDDAEPRLAKIELRRRLAAARGEVDAATRDAWSELIAERLMGEVLPSTGAEPRTVLAFDGFGSEVRTEGLVARLTARGVRVVLPFVRGEVMEASEAGAESIRTTYGPREPARPVAIDPALIDMVLVPGLAFDLHGYRLGYGRGHFDR
;
A
#
# COMPACT_ATOMS: atom_id res chain seq x y z
N MET A 1 1.00 -1.11 -35.69
CA MET A 1 0.21 -0.61 -34.53
C MET A 1 -0.63 -1.73 -33.88
N SER A 2 -0.09 -2.95 -33.69
CA SER A 2 -0.89 -4.11 -33.22
C SER A 2 -0.30 -4.84 -31.99
N ASP A 3 0.99 -4.69 -31.67
CA ASP A 3 1.65 -5.49 -30.62
C ASP A 3 1.42 -5.00 -29.18
N ASP A 4 1.15 -3.71 -28.97
CA ASP A 4 1.00 -3.16 -27.60
C ASP A 4 -0.38 -3.40 -26.97
N ALA A 5 -1.36 -3.85 -27.78
CA ALA A 5 -2.72 -4.09 -27.32
C ALA A 5 -2.85 -5.43 -26.57
N GLU A 6 -2.12 -6.46 -27.01
CA GLU A 6 -2.19 -7.81 -26.45
C GLU A 6 -1.68 -7.89 -25.00
N PRO A 7 -0.50 -7.33 -24.68
CA PRO A 7 0.00 -7.28 -23.29
C PRO A 7 -0.90 -6.45 -22.38
N ARG A 8 -1.53 -5.39 -22.92
CA ARG A 8 -2.45 -4.54 -22.17
C ARG A 8 -3.75 -5.27 -21.81
N LEU A 9 -4.35 -5.99 -22.75
CA LEU A 9 -5.54 -6.80 -22.54
C LEU A 9 -5.27 -7.96 -21.57
N ALA A 10 -4.13 -8.64 -21.72
CA ALA A 10 -3.71 -9.69 -20.79
C ALA A 10 -3.56 -9.18 -19.35
N LYS A 11 -2.97 -8.00 -19.15
CA LYS A 11 -2.86 -7.37 -17.82
C LYS A 11 -4.23 -6.98 -17.25
N ILE A 12 -5.19 -6.55 -18.08
CA ILE A 12 -6.55 -6.23 -17.61
C ILE A 12 -7.25 -7.48 -17.09
N GLU A 13 -7.21 -8.58 -17.87
CA GLU A 13 -7.83 -9.84 -17.46
C GLU A 13 -7.15 -10.42 -16.21
N LEU A 14 -5.83 -10.35 -16.14
CA LEU A 14 -5.08 -10.79 -14.96
C LEU A 14 -5.47 -10.00 -13.71
N ARG A 15 -5.61 -8.66 -13.80
CA ARG A 15 -6.08 -7.82 -12.68
C ARG A 15 -7.48 -8.24 -12.22
N ARG A 16 -8.40 -8.46 -13.16
CA ARG A 16 -9.78 -8.88 -12.86
C ARG A 16 -9.79 -10.20 -12.09
N ARG A 17 -9.07 -11.20 -12.60
CA ARG A 17 -8.98 -12.53 -11.98
C ARG A 17 -8.38 -12.49 -10.57
N LEU A 18 -7.29 -11.74 -10.39
CA LEU A 18 -6.62 -11.64 -9.09
C LEU A 18 -7.43 -10.82 -8.08
N ALA A 19 -8.11 -9.76 -8.51
CA ALA A 19 -9.02 -9.01 -7.66
C ALA A 19 -10.19 -9.89 -7.18
N ALA A 20 -10.74 -10.74 -8.05
CA ALA A 20 -11.78 -11.70 -7.69
C ALA A 20 -11.26 -12.73 -6.69
N ALA A 21 -10.12 -13.39 -6.96
CA ALA A 21 -9.52 -14.38 -6.06
C ALA A 21 -9.20 -13.79 -4.67
N ARG A 22 -8.69 -12.56 -4.59
CA ARG A 22 -8.47 -11.88 -3.29
C ARG A 22 -9.79 -11.50 -2.61
N GLY A 23 -10.83 -11.23 -3.40
CA GLY A 23 -12.19 -10.98 -2.92
C GLY A 23 -12.86 -12.20 -2.28
N GLU A 24 -12.47 -13.41 -2.68
CA GLU A 24 -12.98 -14.67 -2.13
C GLU A 24 -12.43 -15.00 -0.73
N VAL A 25 -11.32 -14.35 -0.33
CA VAL A 25 -10.79 -14.48 1.03
C VAL A 25 -11.78 -13.87 2.01
N ASP A 26 -12.25 -14.68 2.96
CA ASP A 26 -13.19 -14.21 3.98
C ASP A 26 -12.54 -13.19 4.94
N ALA A 27 -13.36 -12.53 5.75
CA ALA A 27 -12.89 -11.49 6.66
C ALA A 27 -11.95 -12.02 7.74
N ALA A 28 -12.25 -13.18 8.35
CA ALA A 28 -11.45 -13.74 9.43
C ALA A 28 -10.07 -14.19 8.94
N THR A 29 -10.02 -14.85 7.78
CA THR A 29 -8.76 -15.24 7.13
C THR A 29 -7.94 -14.00 6.76
N ARG A 30 -8.57 -12.96 6.22
CA ARG A 30 -7.89 -11.69 5.90
C ARG A 30 -7.31 -11.01 7.13
N ASP A 31 -8.05 -10.98 8.23
CA ASP A 31 -7.59 -10.37 9.48
C ASP A 31 -6.40 -11.16 10.05
N ALA A 32 -6.48 -12.50 10.05
CA ALA A 32 -5.39 -13.37 10.50
C ALA A 32 -4.11 -13.21 9.65
N TRP A 33 -4.26 -13.15 8.32
CA TRP A 33 -3.12 -12.91 7.42
C TRP A 33 -2.56 -11.49 7.56
N SER A 34 -3.40 -10.48 7.78
CA SER A 34 -2.95 -9.11 8.00
C SER A 34 -2.13 -9.00 9.29
N GLU A 35 -2.55 -9.71 10.34
CA GLU A 35 -1.80 -9.81 11.58
C GLU A 35 -0.45 -10.51 11.37
N LEU A 36 -0.43 -11.65 10.68
CA LEU A 36 0.81 -12.36 10.36
C LEU A 36 1.78 -11.50 9.52
N ILE A 37 1.26 -10.73 8.56
CA ILE A 37 2.06 -9.78 7.77
C ILE A 37 2.67 -8.72 8.67
N ALA A 38 1.90 -8.18 9.61
CA ALA A 38 2.41 -7.20 10.56
C ALA A 38 3.49 -7.81 11.46
N GLU A 39 3.27 -9.00 12.02
CA GLU A 39 4.27 -9.69 12.85
C GLU A 39 5.58 -9.92 12.09
N ARG A 40 5.51 -10.43 10.86
CA ARG A 40 6.69 -10.66 10.01
C ARG A 40 7.41 -9.35 9.67
N LEU A 41 6.67 -8.28 9.35
CA LEU A 41 7.30 -6.99 9.09
C LEU A 41 8.09 -6.53 10.32
N MET A 42 7.44 -6.56 11.50
CA MET A 42 8.01 -6.04 12.73
C MET A 42 9.14 -6.91 13.32
N GLY A 43 9.09 -8.22 13.10
CA GLY A 43 10.00 -9.21 13.69
C GLY A 43 11.10 -9.72 12.78
N GLU A 44 10.92 -9.67 11.45
CA GLU A 44 11.87 -10.24 10.49
C GLU A 44 12.38 -9.16 9.52
N VAL A 45 11.47 -8.44 8.87
CA VAL A 45 11.84 -7.50 7.80
C VAL A 45 12.56 -6.27 8.35
N LEU A 46 11.97 -5.55 9.31
CA LEU A 46 12.60 -4.35 9.88
C LEU A 46 13.97 -4.63 10.52
N PRO A 47 14.17 -5.72 11.29
CA PRO A 47 15.52 -6.05 11.78
C PRO A 47 16.53 -6.35 10.67
N SER A 48 16.08 -6.88 9.54
CA SER A 48 16.96 -7.21 8.40
C SER A 48 17.46 -5.99 7.61
N THR A 49 16.84 -4.81 7.76
CA THR A 49 17.25 -3.59 7.02
C THR A 49 18.50 -2.91 7.59
N GLY A 50 19.03 -3.39 8.73
CA GLY A 50 20.25 -2.88 9.37
C GLY A 50 20.07 -1.58 10.16
N ALA A 51 19.01 -0.82 9.89
CA ALA A 51 18.56 0.31 10.69
C ALA A 51 17.03 0.38 10.69
N GLU A 52 16.45 0.77 11.83
CA GLU A 52 15.01 1.03 11.90
C GLU A 52 14.66 2.29 11.09
N PRO A 53 13.62 2.25 10.24
CA PRO A 53 13.20 3.42 9.48
C PRO A 53 12.62 4.47 10.43
N ARG A 54 12.95 5.74 10.21
CA ARG A 54 12.37 6.85 10.97
C ARG A 54 11.03 7.25 10.38
N THR A 55 10.88 7.17 9.06
CA THR A 55 9.63 7.47 8.35
C THR A 55 9.25 6.33 7.40
N VAL A 56 8.01 5.86 7.49
CA VAL A 56 7.45 4.82 6.63
C VAL A 56 6.24 5.38 5.89
N LEU A 57 6.24 5.28 4.55
CA LEU A 57 5.05 5.47 3.74
C LEU A 57 4.22 4.18 3.72
N ALA A 58 3.11 4.19 4.45
CA ALA A 58 2.13 3.12 4.46
C ALA A 58 1.01 3.40 3.44
N PHE A 59 0.03 2.51 3.32
CA PHE A 59 -1.18 2.72 2.54
C PHE A 59 -2.42 2.41 3.39
N ASP A 60 -3.56 3.04 3.09
CA ASP A 60 -4.85 2.67 3.68
C ASP A 60 -5.43 1.49 2.90
N GLY A 61 -5.29 0.29 3.47
CA GLY A 61 -5.80 -0.93 2.86
C GLY A 61 -7.32 -0.90 2.76
N PHE A 62 -7.86 -0.98 1.54
CA PHE A 62 -9.29 -0.89 1.29
C PHE A 62 -9.86 -2.14 0.60
N GLY A 63 -11.18 -2.35 0.75
CA GLY A 63 -11.87 -3.48 0.14
C GLY A 63 -11.31 -4.82 0.64
N SER A 64 -10.77 -5.62 -0.29
CA SER A 64 -10.19 -6.94 -0.02
C SER A 64 -8.67 -6.93 0.23
N GLU A 65 -8.04 -5.76 0.30
CA GLU A 65 -6.61 -5.64 0.62
C GLU A 65 -6.26 -6.07 2.06
N VAL A 66 -4.95 -6.17 2.32
CA VAL A 66 -4.40 -6.33 3.67
C VAL A 66 -4.88 -5.17 4.55
N ARG A 67 -5.31 -5.49 5.78
CA ARG A 67 -5.64 -4.49 6.80
C ARG A 67 -4.36 -3.89 7.34
N THR A 68 -4.16 -2.59 7.13
CA THR A 68 -2.92 -1.91 7.52
C THR A 68 -3.03 -1.22 8.88
N GLU A 69 -4.23 -1.13 9.47
CA GLU A 69 -4.46 -0.40 10.72
C GLU A 69 -3.61 -0.94 11.88
N GLY A 70 -3.56 -2.26 12.06
CA GLY A 70 -2.73 -2.89 13.09
C GLY A 70 -1.23 -2.70 12.85
N LEU A 71 -0.80 -2.70 11.58
CA LEU A 71 0.58 -2.45 11.21
C LEU A 71 1.01 -1.01 11.49
N VAL A 72 0.18 -0.04 11.10
CA VAL A 72 0.40 1.38 11.36
C VAL A 72 0.48 1.64 12.86
N ALA A 73 -0.42 1.06 13.66
CA ALA A 73 -0.38 1.19 15.12
C ALA A 73 0.94 0.68 15.72
N ARG A 74 1.46 -0.47 15.25
CA ARG A 74 2.73 -1.04 15.72
C ARG A 74 3.94 -0.18 15.34
N LEU A 75 3.98 0.35 14.12
CA LEU A 75 5.03 1.26 13.68
C LEU A 75 5.05 2.55 14.53
N THR A 76 3.88 3.18 14.69
CA THR A 76 3.73 4.38 15.52
C THR A 76 4.13 4.12 16.97
N ALA A 77 3.78 2.95 17.55
CA ALA A 77 4.17 2.58 18.91
C ALA A 77 5.70 2.40 19.08
N ARG A 78 6.44 2.11 18.00
CA ARG A 78 7.91 2.11 18.00
C ARG A 78 8.53 3.50 17.75
N GLY A 79 7.71 4.55 17.64
CA GLY A 79 8.18 5.90 17.35
C GLY A 79 8.50 6.15 15.87
N VAL A 80 8.13 5.23 14.98
CA VAL A 80 8.24 5.43 13.53
C VAL A 80 7.18 6.42 13.08
N ARG A 81 7.59 7.44 12.32
CA ARG A 81 6.67 8.38 11.67
C ARG A 81 5.98 7.69 10.50
N VAL A 82 4.67 7.46 10.61
CA VAL A 82 3.88 6.86 9.52
C VAL A 82 3.19 7.96 8.71
N VAL A 83 3.40 7.92 7.40
CA VAL A 83 2.77 8.82 6.43
C VAL A 83 1.91 8.02 5.46
N LEU A 84 0.87 8.65 4.92
CA LEU A 84 -0.06 8.07 3.97
C LEU A 84 -0.01 8.84 2.64
N PRO A 85 -0.20 8.15 1.50
CA PRO A 85 -0.27 8.80 0.21
C PRO A 85 -1.58 9.58 0.09
N PHE A 86 -1.51 10.70 -0.60
CA PHE A 86 -2.68 11.42 -1.10
C PHE A 86 -2.40 11.90 -2.52
N VAL A 87 -3.46 12.08 -3.31
CA VAL A 87 -3.33 12.52 -4.71
C VAL A 87 -3.68 13.99 -4.84
N ARG A 88 -2.75 14.79 -5.39
CA ARG A 88 -2.99 16.18 -5.77
C ARG A 88 -2.83 16.32 -7.29
N GLY A 89 -3.96 16.48 -7.99
CA GLY A 89 -3.98 16.46 -9.45
C GLY A 89 -3.58 15.08 -9.97
N GLU A 90 -2.46 14.98 -10.68
CA GLU A 90 -1.92 13.71 -11.18
C GLU A 90 -0.76 13.16 -10.35
N VAL A 91 -0.31 13.89 -9.32
CA VAL A 91 0.87 13.55 -8.51
C VAL A 91 0.44 12.88 -7.21
N MET A 92 1.17 11.82 -6.83
CA MET A 92 1.04 11.22 -5.51
C MET A 92 2.05 11.89 -4.57
N GLU A 93 1.57 12.44 -3.47
CA GLU A 93 2.37 13.04 -2.41
C GLU A 93 2.14 12.27 -1.11
N ALA A 94 2.96 12.50 -0.09
CA ALA A 94 2.83 11.89 1.23
C ALA A 94 2.52 12.95 2.29
N SER A 95 1.65 12.61 3.23
CA SER A 95 1.31 13.44 4.39
C SER A 95 1.22 12.56 5.63
N GLU A 96 1.46 13.13 6.80
CA GLU A 96 1.16 12.43 8.05
C GLU A 96 -0.32 12.02 8.11
N ALA A 97 -0.57 10.86 8.73
CA ALA A 97 -1.92 10.44 9.06
C ALA A 97 -2.47 11.39 10.14
N GLY A 98 -3.31 12.35 9.73
CA GLY A 98 -4.01 13.24 10.65
C GLY A 98 -5.12 12.52 11.41
N ALA A 99 -5.66 13.17 12.45
CA ALA A 99 -6.82 12.67 13.19
C ALA A 99 -8.09 12.55 12.31
N GLU A 100 -8.18 13.37 11.26
CA GLU A 100 -9.28 13.36 10.31
C GLU A 100 -8.82 12.80 8.96
N SER A 101 -9.61 11.86 8.42
CA SER A 101 -9.42 11.30 7.09
C SER A 101 -10.72 11.28 6.29
N ILE A 102 -10.61 11.40 4.97
CA ILE A 102 -11.73 11.37 4.03
C ILE A 102 -11.62 10.13 3.14
N ARG A 103 -12.73 9.42 2.94
CA ARG A 103 -12.77 8.31 1.98
C ARG A 103 -12.78 8.87 0.56
N THR A 104 -11.83 8.42 -0.26
CA THR A 104 -11.74 8.83 -1.66
C THR A 104 -12.75 8.10 -2.53
N THR A 105 -13.02 8.64 -3.72
CA THR A 105 -13.88 8.01 -4.74
C THR A 105 -13.30 6.71 -5.30
N TYR A 106 -12.02 6.45 -5.06
CA TYR A 106 -11.30 5.31 -5.62
C TYR A 106 -10.90 4.27 -4.55
N GLY A 107 -11.36 4.43 -3.30
CA GLY A 107 -11.27 3.40 -2.26
C GLY A 107 -10.63 3.85 -0.95
N PRO A 108 -9.32 4.16 -0.94
CA PRO A 108 -8.57 4.43 0.28
C PRO A 108 -8.99 5.75 0.92
N ARG A 109 -8.62 5.91 2.19
CA ARG A 109 -8.72 7.16 2.94
C ARG A 109 -7.48 8.00 2.75
N GLU A 110 -7.69 9.29 2.55
CA GLU A 110 -6.64 10.32 2.52
C GLU A 110 -6.78 11.23 3.75
N PRO A 111 -5.69 11.85 4.24
CA PRO A 111 -5.79 12.90 5.25
C PRO A 111 -6.71 14.03 4.76
N ALA A 112 -7.62 14.51 5.62
CA ALA A 112 -8.60 15.53 5.23
C ALA A 112 -7.96 16.89 4.89
N ARG A 113 -6.80 17.18 5.49
CA ARG A 113 -6.01 18.39 5.29
C ARG A 113 -4.55 18.01 5.13
N PRO A 114 -4.16 17.45 3.98
CA PRO A 114 -2.82 16.88 3.83
C PRO A 114 -1.78 18.01 3.75
N VAL A 115 -0.70 17.84 4.50
CA VAL A 115 0.50 18.68 4.41
C VAL A 115 1.60 17.82 3.81
N ALA A 116 2.04 18.21 2.62
CA ALA A 116 3.06 17.48 1.90
C ALA A 116 4.35 17.45 2.70
N ILE A 117 4.96 16.28 2.80
CA ILE A 117 6.32 16.12 3.32
C ILE A 117 7.30 15.95 2.16
N ASP A 118 8.57 16.28 2.42
CA ASP A 118 9.65 15.98 1.48
C ASP A 118 9.80 14.45 1.33
N PRO A 119 9.68 13.89 0.10
CA PRO A 119 9.89 12.47 -0.15
C PRO A 119 11.27 11.96 0.30
N ALA A 120 12.29 12.82 0.35
CA ALA A 120 13.64 12.46 0.83
C ALA A 120 13.67 12.08 2.32
N LEU A 121 12.61 12.36 3.07
CA LEU A 121 12.47 11.96 4.48
C LEU A 121 11.89 10.55 4.65
N ILE A 122 11.44 9.90 3.58
CA ILE A 122 10.82 8.58 3.61
C ILE A 122 11.91 7.51 3.50
N ASP A 123 12.14 6.75 4.57
CA ASP A 123 13.18 5.72 4.62
C ASP A 123 12.69 4.39 4.04
N MET A 124 11.37 4.15 4.05
CA MET A 124 10.77 2.91 3.59
C MET A 124 9.36 3.14 3.03
N VAL A 125 9.01 2.40 1.96
CA VAL A 125 7.68 2.43 1.35
C VAL A 125 7.05 1.04 1.38
N LEU A 126 5.84 0.94 1.94
CA LEU A 126 5.00 -0.23 1.83
C LEU A 126 4.16 -0.09 0.56
N VAL A 127 4.51 -0.86 -0.48
CA VAL A 127 3.89 -0.73 -1.79
C VAL A 127 2.68 -1.67 -1.92
N PRO A 128 1.44 -1.17 -2.12
CA PRO A 128 0.28 -2.02 -2.33
C PRO A 128 0.27 -2.64 -3.74
N GLY A 129 -0.44 -3.76 -3.89
CA GLY A 129 -0.57 -4.47 -5.16
C GLY A 129 -1.68 -5.52 -5.18
N LEU A 130 -2.12 -5.89 -6.39
CA LEU A 130 -3.04 -7.01 -6.61
C LEU A 130 -2.30 -8.34 -6.54
N ALA A 131 -1.10 -8.40 -7.10
CA ALA A 131 -0.23 -9.56 -7.02
C ALA A 131 1.24 -9.15 -7.14
N PHE A 132 2.06 -10.06 -6.64
CA PHE A 132 3.51 -10.02 -6.71
C PHE A 132 3.99 -11.41 -7.13
N ASP A 133 5.09 -11.49 -7.85
CA ASP A 133 5.77 -12.75 -8.10
C ASP A 133 7.10 -12.85 -7.33
N LEU A 134 7.73 -14.03 -7.40
CA LEU A 134 8.99 -14.29 -6.70
C LEU A 134 10.19 -13.51 -7.27
N HIS A 135 10.06 -12.91 -8.45
CA HIS A 135 11.09 -12.07 -9.07
C HIS A 135 10.90 -10.59 -8.72
N GLY A 136 9.88 -10.25 -7.92
CA GLY A 136 9.58 -8.88 -7.52
C GLY A 136 8.73 -8.11 -8.53
N TYR A 137 8.18 -8.75 -9.57
CA TYR A 137 7.22 -8.08 -10.44
C TYR A 137 5.93 -7.80 -9.66
N ARG A 138 5.44 -6.58 -9.80
CA ARG A 138 4.21 -6.10 -9.15
C ARG A 138 3.13 -5.79 -10.18
N LEU A 139 1.92 -6.26 -9.90
CA LEU A 139 0.71 -5.84 -10.62
C LEU A 139 -0.11 -4.89 -9.75
N GLY A 140 -0.05 -3.59 -10.03
CA GLY A 140 -0.90 -2.57 -9.40
C GLY A 140 -2.27 -2.41 -10.07
N TYR A 141 -3.06 -1.45 -9.58
CA TYR A 141 -4.42 -1.15 -10.06
C TYR A 141 -4.51 -0.40 -11.40
N GLY A 142 -3.38 -0.09 -12.03
CA GLY A 142 -3.32 0.48 -13.39
C GLY A 142 -3.20 2.00 -13.46
N ARG A 143 -3.21 2.73 -12.33
CA ARG A 143 -2.96 4.20 -12.30
C ARG A 143 -1.49 4.59 -12.18
N GLY A 144 -0.59 3.64 -11.89
CA GLY A 144 0.85 3.88 -11.85
C GLY A 144 1.32 4.90 -10.80
N HIS A 145 0.55 5.16 -9.74
CA HIS A 145 0.96 6.14 -8.71
C HIS A 145 2.23 5.74 -7.98
N PHE A 146 2.41 4.45 -7.68
CA PHE A 146 3.61 3.91 -7.02
C PHE A 146 4.73 3.53 -8.01
N ASP A 147 4.51 3.67 -9.32
CA ASP A 147 5.51 3.36 -10.35
C ASP A 147 6.21 4.63 -10.89
N ARG A 148 5.72 5.81 -10.50
CA ARG A 148 6.27 7.12 -10.85
C ARG A 148 7.03 7.69 -9.66
#